data_AF-A0A4P0Y4Q2-F1
#
_entry.id   AF-A0A4P0Y4Q2-F1
#
_cell.length_a   1.000
_cell.length_b   1.000
_cell.length_c   1.000
_cell.angle_alpha   90.00
_cell.angle_beta   90.00
_cell.angle_gamma   90.00
#
_symmetry.space_group_name_H-M   'P 1'
#
loop_
_entity.id
_entity.type
_entity.pdbx_description
1 polymer ?
#
loop_
_entity_poly.entity_id
_entity_poly.type
_entity_poly.pdbx_seq_one_letter_code
_entity_poly.pdbx_strand_id
1 'polypeptide(L)' 'MGCKELADYIYQSRDTKPITAIVNYSAYSAAYFIASACSKIIVSQTSGVGSIGVIMEHLDTSKMEEKWG' A
#
# COMPACT_ATOMS: atom_id res chain seq x y z
N MET A 1 -12.30 -1.40 8.42
CA MET A 1 -11.00 -0.71 8.47
C MET A 1 -10.38 -0.77 7.08
N GLY A 2 -10.21 0.36 6.40
CA GLY A 2 -9.48 0.42 5.13
C GLY A 2 -7.99 0.74 5.35
N CYS A 3 -7.22 0.75 4.26
CA CYS A 3 -5.78 1.07 4.29
C CYS A 3 -5.51 2.45 4.89
N LYS A 4 -6.33 3.44 4.51
CA LYS A 4 -6.24 4.80 5.03
C LYS A 4 -6.53 4.88 6.51
N GLU A 5 -7.65 4.30 6.96
CA GLU A 5 -8.03 4.36 8.36
C GLU A 5 -7.00 3.67 9.27
N LEU A 6 -6.36 2.59 8.79
CA LEU A 6 -5.27 1.95 9.53
C LEU A 6 -4.01 2.83 9.59
N ALA A 7 -3.61 3.45 8.47
CA ALA A 7 -2.45 4.33 8.45
C ALA A 7 -2.64 5.55 9.36
N ASP A 8 -3.83 6.15 9.36
CA ASP A 8 -4.17 7.26 10.28
C ASP A 8 -4.04 6.84 11.74
N TYR A 9 -4.56 5.66 12.09
CA TYR A 9 -4.47 5.14 13.44
C TYR A 9 -3.01 4.91 13.87
N ILE A 10 -2.19 4.34 12.99
CA ILE A 10 -0.75 4.17 13.24
C ILE A 10 -0.08 5.53 13.41
N TYR A 11 -0.38 6.48 12.53
CA TYR A 11 0.19 7.82 12.57
C TYR A 11 -0.11 8.53 13.90
N GLN A 12 -1.35 8.48 14.37
CA GLN A 12 -1.75 9.07 15.65
C GLN A 12 -1.13 8.33 16.85
N SER A 13 -1.03 7.00 16.77
CA SER A 13 -0.52 6.17 17.87
C SER A 13 0.99 6.30 18.07
N ARG A 14 1.74 6.63 17.00
CA ARG A 14 3.21 6.61 17.01
C ARG A 14 3.84 7.68 17.92
N ASP A 15 3.07 8.73 18.24
CA ASP A 15 3.50 9.80 19.15
C ASP A 15 3.43 9.37 20.63
N THR A 16 2.55 8.41 20.95
CA THR A 16 2.48 7.81 22.30
C THR A 16 3.56 6.76 22.50
N LYS A 17 3.76 5.90 21.49
CA LYS A 17 4.83 4.89 21.48
C LYS A 17 5.38 4.77 20.07
N PRO A 18 6.70 4.95 19.86
CA PRO A 18 7.29 4.82 18.54
C PRO A 18 6.97 3.48 17.89
N ILE A 19 6.51 3.52 16.64
CA ILE A 19 6.18 2.34 15.85
C ILE A 19 7.23 2.19 14.76
N THR A 20 7.86 1.03 14.66
CA THR A 20 8.85 0.73 13.62
C THR A 20 8.28 -0.31 12.66
N ALA A 21 8.26 0.02 11.37
CA ALA A 21 7.99 -0.94 10.31
C ALA A 21 9.27 -1.69 9.93
N ILE A 22 9.21 -3.02 9.87
CA ILE A 22 10.28 -3.87 9.34
C ILE A 22 9.78 -4.47 8.04
N VAL A 23 10.41 -4.11 6.92
CA VAL A 23 10.06 -4.64 5.60
C VAL A 23 10.79 -5.97 5.41
N ASN A 24 10.02 -7.07 5.39
CA ASN A 24 10.53 -8.39 5.08
C ASN A 24 10.18 -8.72 3.61
N TYR A 25 11.19 -8.72 2.75
CA TYR A 25 11.10 -8.87 1.29
C TYR A 25 10.41 -7.73 0.55
N SER A 26 9.20 -7.31 0.92
CA SER A 26 8.54 -6.21 0.21
C SER A 26 7.48 -5.45 0.99
N ALA A 27 7.34 -4.16 0.66
CA ALA A 27 6.21 -3.32 1.05
C ALA A 27 5.92 -2.36 -0.11
N TYR A 28 4.95 -2.74 -0.95
CA TYR A 28 4.54 -1.96 -2.12
C TYR A 28 3.11 -1.41 -1.97
N SER A 29 2.81 -0.30 -2.63
CA SER A 29 1.48 0.29 -2.71
C SER A 29 0.86 0.49 -1.31
N ALA A 30 -0.30 -0.11 -1.04
CA ALA A 30 -0.98 -0.03 0.26
C ALA A 30 -0.09 -0.45 1.45
N ALA A 31 0.80 -1.42 1.27
CA ALA A 31 1.73 -1.83 2.34
C ALA A 31 2.76 -0.73 2.64
N TYR A 32 3.27 -0.04 1.60
CA TYR A 32 4.16 1.10 1.80
C TYR A 32 3.42 2.30 2.42
N PHE A 33 2.15 2.50 2.04
CA PHE A 33 1.30 3.54 2.63
C PHE A 33 1.07 3.34 4.14
N ILE A 34 0.91 2.08 4.58
CA ILE A 34 0.83 1.77 6.01
C ILE A 34 2.20 1.95 6.68
N ALA A 35 3.28 1.48 6.05
CA ALA A 35 4.63 1.60 6.60
C ALA A 35 5.08 3.07 6.75
N SER A 36 4.67 3.96 5.84
CA SER A 36 5.00 5.39 5.89
C SER A 36 4.34 6.14 7.05
N ALA A 37 3.29 5.59 7.63
CA ALA A 37 2.69 6.12 8.86
C ALA A 37 3.55 5.82 10.11
N CYS A 38 4.43 4.82 10.09
CA CYS A 38 5.31 4.50 11.22
C CYS A 38 6.37 5.58 11.48
N SER A 39 6.94 5.62 12.69
CA SER A 39 8.01 6.56 13.05
C SER A 39 9.33 6.26 12.34
N LYS A 40 9.57 4.98 12.03
CA LYS A 40 10.77 4.50 11.34
C LYS A 40 10.41 3.33 10.44
N ILE A 41 11.05 3.26 9.28
CA ILE A 41 10.98 2.11 8.37
C ILE A 41 12.39 1.52 8.25
N ILE A 42 12.52 0.23 8.48
CA ILE A 42 13.75 -0.54 8.29
C ILE A 42 13.55 -1.45 7.08
N VAL A 43 14.46 -1.36 6.12
CA VAL A 43 14.39 -2.07 4.84
C VAL A 43 15.73 -2.75 4.61
N SER A 44 15.73 -4.03 4.21
CA SER A 44 16.97 -4.69 3.78
C SER A 44 17.38 -4.24 2.38
N GLN A 45 18.66 -4.34 2.04
CA GLN A 45 19.16 -3.95 0.70
C GLN A 45 18.49 -4.70 -0.45
N THR A 46 17.99 -5.91 -0.19
CA THR A 46 17.27 -6.75 -1.17
C THR A 46 15.76 -6.57 -1.12
N SER A 47 15.22 -5.83 -0.14
CA SER A 47 13.78 -5.62 -0.05
C SER A 47 13.30 -4.59 -1.05
N GLY A 48 12.12 -4.83 -1.60
CA GLY A 48 11.47 -3.92 -2.52
C GLY A 48 10.44 -3.04 -1.85
N VAL A 49 10.51 -1.73 -2.10
CA VAL A 49 9.52 -0.75 -1.64
C VAL A 49 9.11 0.18 -2.77
N GLY A 50 7.96 0.83 -2.65
CA GLY A 50 7.45 1.77 -3.65
C GLY A 50 6.09 1.36 -4.21
N SER A 51 5.92 1.45 -5.53
CA SER A 51 4.59 1.33 -6.18
C SER A 51 3.59 2.35 -5.61
N ILE A 52 4.04 3.60 -5.47
CA ILE A 52 3.24 4.68 -4.91
C ILE A 52 2.31 5.20 -5.99
N GLY A 53 1.04 4.79 -5.91
CA GLY A 53 0.01 5.18 -6.85
C GLY A 53 -1.28 4.39 -6.62
N VAL A 54 -2.33 4.82 -7.29
CA VAL A 54 -3.62 4.13 -7.33
C VAL A 54 -3.93 3.86 -8.79
N ILE A 55 -4.26 2.63 -9.11
CA ILE A 55 -4.72 2.22 -10.44
C ILE A 55 -6.20 1.88 -10.30
N MET A 56 -7.01 2.44 -11.19
CA MET A 56 -8.40 2.04 -11.38
C MET A 56 -8.52 1.50 -12.80
N GLU A 57 -8.86 0.22 -12.92
CA GLU A 57 -9.05 -0.43 -14.21
C GLU A 57 -10.54 -0.39 -14.58
N HIS A 58 -10.83 0.02 -15.81
CA HIS A 58 -12.15 -0.06 -16.41
C HIS A 58 -12.06 -1.00 -17.61
N LEU A 59 -12.73 -2.15 -17.52
CA LEU A 59 -12.79 -3.13 -18.59
C LEU A 59 -14.09 -2.94 -19.38
N ASP A 60 -13.97 -2.56 -20.66
CA ASP A 60 -15.08 -2.50 -21.61
C ASP A 60 -15.03 -3.71 -22.55
N THR A 61 -16.02 -4.60 -22.44
CA THR A 61 -16.14 -5.83 -23.24
C THR A 61 -17.12 -5.71 -24.41
N SER A 62 -17.74 -4.54 -24.62
CA SER A 62 -18.86 -4.37 -25.57
C SER A 62 -18.52 -4.81 -26.99
N LYS A 63 -17.31 -4.51 -27.48
CA LYS A 63 -16.83 -4.90 -28.82
C LYS A 63 -16.46 -6.38 -28.94
N MET A 64 -16.13 -7.03 -27.82
CA MET A 64 -15.83 -8.45 -27.81
C MET A 64 -17.13 -9.25 -27.93
N GLU A 65 -18.17 -8.81 -27.23
CA GLU A 65 -19.51 -9.39 -27.26
C GLU A 65 -20.17 -9.22 -28.64
N GLU A 66 -20.04 -8.05 -29.28
CA GLU A 66 -20.54 -7.81 -30.66
C GLU A 66 -19.91 -8.76 -31.70
N LYS A 67 -18.67 -9.21 -31.47
CA LYS A 67 -17.97 -10.14 -32.38
C LYS A 67 -18.28 -11.61 -32.11
N TRP A 68 -18.82 -11.95 -30.94
CA TRP A 68 -19.05 -13.33 -30.50
C TRP A 68 -20.53 -13.73 -30.54
N GLY A 69 -21.44 -12.77 -30.69
CA GLY A 69 -22.83 -13.01 -31.12
C GLY A 69 -22.95 -13.12 -32.64
#